data_AF-A0A9X3BLG5-F1
#
_entry.id   AF-A0A9X3BLG5-F1
#
_cell.length_a   1.000
_cell.length_b   1.000
_cell.length_c   1.000
_cell.angle_alpha   90.00
_cell.angle_beta   90.00
_cell.angle_gamma   90.00
#
_symmetry.space_group_name_H-M   'P 1'
#
loop_
_entity.id
_entity.type
_entity.pdbx_description
1 polymer ?
#
loop_
_entity_poly.entity_id
_entity_poly.type
_entity_poly.pdbx_seq_one_letter_code
_entity_poly.pdbx_strand_id
1 'polypeptide(L)'
;HVCLRKIDAGDIWTALHGGAVTHFSAAPTVLTMIAEHPAAQPLPHPVHVDTGGPPPSPALLARLTPLGFDVTHLYGLTETYGPVAVNVWQPEWDELAPEEAAKLRARQGVGNI
;
A
#
# COMPACT_ATOMS: atom_id res chain seq x y z
N HIS A 1 3.53 14.18 -12.17
CA HIS A 1 2.26 13.69 -11.60
C HIS A 1 1.48 12.98 -12.70
N VAL A 2 0.97 11.78 -12.44
CA VAL A 2 0.18 10.99 -13.41
C VAL A 2 -1.28 11.03 -12.97
N CYS A 3 -2.19 11.41 -13.87
CA CYS A 3 -3.63 11.45 -13.60
C CYS A 3 -4.34 10.48 -14.55
N LEU A 4 -5.13 9.57 -13.99
CA LEU A 4 -6.03 8.71 -14.76
C LEU A 4 -7.43 9.33 -14.80
N ARG A 5 -8.18 9.11 -15.89
CA ARG A 5 -9.55 9.65 -16.03
C ARG A 5 -10.56 8.97 -15.11
N LYS A 6 -10.28 7.72 -14.73
CA LYS A 6 -11.08 6.88 -13.84
C LYS A 6 -10.13 5.90 -13.15
N ILE A 7 -10.62 5.27 -12.08
CA ILE A 7 -9.93 4.11 -11.51
C ILE A 7 -10.09 2.94 -12.48
N ASP A 8 -8.99 2.50 -13.06
CA ASP A 8 -8.92 1.35 -13.96
C ASP A 8 -7.60 0.62 -13.71
N ALA A 9 -7.67 -0.64 -13.30
CA ALA A 9 -6.49 -1.40 -12.90
C ALA A 9 -5.52 -1.64 -14.08
N GLY A 10 -6.04 -1.74 -15.32
CA GLY A 10 -5.20 -1.89 -16.51
C GLY A 10 -4.39 -0.63 -16.81
N ASP A 11 -5.03 0.53 -16.73
CA ASP A 11 -4.36 1.83 -16.90
C ASP A 11 -3.34 2.08 -15.79
N ILE A 12 -3.66 1.70 -14.55
CA ILE A 12 -2.74 1.76 -13.40
C ILE A 12 -1.50 0.89 -13.66
N TRP A 13 -1.70 -0.37 -14.06
CA TRP A 13 -0.58 -1.28 -14.37
C TRP A 13 0.29 -0.78 -15.52
N THR A 14 -0.30 -0.16 -16.54
CA THR A 14 0.41 0.47 -17.65
C THR A 14 1.28 1.62 -17.15
N ALA A 15 0.73 2.50 -16.31
CA ALA A 15 1.46 3.62 -15.74
C ALA A 15 2.61 3.19 -14.82
N LEU A 16 2.38 2.16 -13.99
CA LEU A 16 3.40 1.61 -13.08
C LEU A 16 4.56 0.98 -13.86
N HIS A 17 4.28 0.19 -14.90
CA HIS A 17 5.31 -0.41 -15.76
C HIS A 17 6.03 0.60 -16.65
N GLY A 18 5.42 1.77 -16.90
CA GLY A 18 6.10 2.91 -17.51
C GLY A 18 7.26 3.45 -16.66
N GLY A 19 7.40 3.01 -15.41
CA GLY A 19 8.59 3.22 -14.57
C GLY A 19 8.69 4.60 -13.91
N ALA A 20 7.81 5.55 -14.25
CA ALA A 20 7.83 6.90 -13.70
C ALA A 20 7.11 7.07 -12.36
N VAL A 21 6.28 6.09 -11.95
CA VAL A 21 5.48 6.16 -10.72
C VAL A 21 6.27 5.50 -9.59
N THR A 22 6.68 6.29 -8.59
CA THR A 22 7.38 5.77 -7.40
C THR A 22 6.50 5.76 -6.15
N HIS A 23 5.42 6.56 -6.15
CA HIS A 23 4.49 6.73 -5.03
C HIS A 23 3.07 6.90 -5.54
N PHE A 24 2.09 6.35 -4.84
CA PHE A 24 0.69 6.74 -4.96
C PHE A 24 -0.09 6.43 -3.67
N SER A 25 -1.30 6.99 -3.55
CA SER A 25 -2.20 6.67 -2.44
C SER A 25 -3.50 6.08 -2.98
N ALA A 26 -4.00 5.02 -2.35
CA ALA A 26 -5.24 4.37 -2.78
C ALA A 26 -5.96 3.68 -1.63
N ALA A 27 -7.29 3.69 -1.69
CA ALA A 27 -8.12 2.95 -0.75
C ALA A 27 -7.90 1.43 -0.88
N PRO A 28 -8.09 0.63 0.18
CA PRO A 28 -7.86 -0.82 0.14
C PRO A 28 -8.63 -1.52 -0.99
N THR A 29 -9.84 -1.08 -1.31
CA THR A 29 -10.64 -1.61 -2.44
C THR A 29 -9.92 -1.47 -3.78
N VAL A 30 -9.25 -0.34 -4.03
CA VAL A 30 -8.48 -0.13 -5.27
C VAL A 30 -7.24 -1.02 -5.28
N LEU A 31 -6.58 -1.20 -4.13
CA LEU A 31 -5.44 -2.10 -4.01
C LEU A 31 -5.82 -3.56 -4.26
N THR A 32 -6.99 -3.99 -3.80
CA THR A 32 -7.55 -5.31 -4.15
C THR A 32 -7.75 -5.44 -5.65
N MET A 33 -8.35 -4.44 -6.31
CA MET A 33 -8.53 -4.44 -7.76
C MET A 33 -7.19 -4.56 -8.51
N ILE A 34 -6.16 -3.84 -8.06
CA ILE A 34 -4.81 -3.92 -8.65
C ILE A 34 -4.22 -5.32 -8.48
N ALA A 35 -4.29 -5.88 -7.26
CA ALA A 35 -3.73 -7.20 -6.94
C ALA A 35 -4.46 -8.36 -7.63
N GLU A 36 -5.73 -8.20 -7.98
CA GLU A 36 -6.58 -9.21 -8.65
C GLU A 36 -6.59 -9.09 -10.18
N HIS A 37 -6.01 -8.02 -10.72
CA HIS A 37 -6.05 -7.78 -12.15
C HIS A 37 -5.22 -8.82 -12.92
N PRO A 38 -5.64 -9.28 -14.11
CA PRO A 38 -4.87 -10.22 -14.93
C PRO A 38 -3.48 -9.72 -15.35
N ALA A 39 -3.27 -8.40 -15.34
CA ALA A 39 -1.97 -7.79 -15.62
C ALA A 39 -1.04 -7.69 -14.40
N ALA A 40 -1.45 -8.24 -13.24
CA ALA A 40 -0.66 -8.17 -12.02
C ALA A 40 0.61 -9.00 -12.15
N GLN A 41 1.75 -8.30 -12.11
CA GLN A 41 3.07 -8.88 -12.19
C GLN A 41 4.07 -8.02 -11.39
N PRO A 42 5.23 -8.57 -10.98
CA PRO A 42 6.22 -7.81 -10.23
C PRO A 42 6.67 -6.55 -10.96
N LEU A 43 6.69 -5.44 -10.22
CA LEU A 43 7.14 -4.15 -10.72
C LEU A 43 8.66 -4.11 -10.96
N PRO A 44 9.14 -3.29 -11.89
CA PRO A 44 10.57 -3.14 -12.17
C PRO A 44 11.35 -2.51 -11.01
N HIS A 45 10.66 -1.83 -10.10
CA HIS A 45 11.21 -1.23 -8.89
C HIS A 45 10.12 -1.16 -7.80
N PRO A 46 10.50 -1.04 -6.51
CA PRO A 46 9.54 -0.86 -5.43
C PRO A 46 8.75 0.44 -5.58
N VAL A 47 7.43 0.36 -5.37
CA VAL A 47 6.54 1.52 -5.36
C VAL A 47 5.92 1.65 -3.97
N HIS A 48 6.07 2.82 -3.36
CA HIS A 48 5.49 3.11 -2.06
C HIS A 48 4.01 3.45 -2.20
N VAL A 49 3.19 2.84 -1.36
CA VAL A 49 1.74 2.96 -1.43
C VAL A 49 1.18 3.32 -0.08
N ASP A 50 0.55 4.49 -0.01
CA ASP A 50 -0.23 4.87 1.16
C ASP A 50 -1.66 4.38 1.00
N THR A 51 -2.16 3.68 2.01
CA THR A 51 -3.57 3.33 2.11
C THR A 51 -4.17 3.89 3.38
N GLY A 52 -5.46 4.17 3.39
CA GLY A 52 -6.15 4.71 4.56
C GLY A 52 -7.64 4.37 4.54
N GLY A 53 -8.31 4.66 5.65
CA GLY A 53 -9.70 4.27 5.89
C GLY A 53 -9.77 2.92 6.61
N PRO A 54 -10.39 1.88 6.02
CA PRO A 54 -10.44 0.57 6.67
C PRO A 54 -9.04 -0.09 6.67
N PRO A 55 -8.71 -0.87 7.71
CA PRO A 55 -7.44 -1.59 7.74
C PRO A 55 -7.29 -2.56 6.56
N PRO A 56 -6.17 -2.52 5.82
CA PRO A 56 -5.91 -3.52 4.78
C PRO A 56 -5.78 -4.90 5.44
N SER A 57 -6.36 -5.93 4.81
CA SER A 57 -6.28 -7.28 5.35
C SER A 57 -4.86 -7.83 5.21
N PRO A 58 -4.38 -8.70 6.12
CA PRO A 58 -3.09 -9.38 5.96
C PRO A 58 -2.96 -10.13 4.64
N ALA A 59 -4.07 -10.70 4.15
CA ALA A 59 -4.11 -11.37 2.85
C ALA A 59 -3.88 -10.40 1.67
N LEU A 60 -4.41 -9.18 1.74
CA LEU A 60 -4.15 -8.16 0.73
C LEU A 60 -2.67 -7.74 0.75
N LEU A 61 -2.10 -7.49 1.93
CA LEU A 61 -0.69 -7.14 2.08
C LEU A 61 0.23 -8.22 1.52
N ALA A 62 -0.02 -9.49 1.86
CA ALA A 62 0.76 -10.63 1.37
C ALA A 62 0.72 -10.79 -0.16
N ARG A 63 -0.36 -10.33 -0.82
CA ARG A 63 -0.48 -10.33 -2.29
C ARG A 63 0.23 -9.16 -2.94
N LEU A 64 0.29 -8.01 -2.26
CA LEU A 64 0.92 -6.79 -2.77
C LEU A 64 2.45 -6.82 -2.66
N THR A 65 2.99 -7.42 -1.60
CA THR A 65 4.45 -7.55 -1.38
C THR A 65 5.20 -8.15 -2.57
N PRO A 66 4.83 -9.33 -3.12
CA PRO A 66 5.56 -9.92 -4.25
C PRO A 66 5.39 -9.14 -5.56
N LEU A 67 4.41 -8.24 -5.65
CA LEU A 67 4.21 -7.35 -6.79
C LEU A 67 5.12 -6.11 -6.73
N GLY A 68 5.85 -5.90 -5.63
CA GLY A 68 6.76 -4.75 -5.46
C GLY A 68 6.11 -3.53 -4.81
N PHE A 69 4.95 -3.68 -4.17
CA PHE A 69 4.34 -2.58 -3.42
C PHE A 69 4.79 -2.59 -1.96
N ASP A 70 5.34 -1.45 -1.52
CA ASP A 70 5.61 -1.20 -0.11
C ASP A 70 4.48 -0.38 0.51
N VAL A 71 3.59 -1.06 1.23
CA VAL A 71 2.36 -0.48 1.73
C VAL A 71 2.55 0.11 3.12
N THR A 72 2.25 1.41 3.25
CA THR A 72 2.10 2.13 4.51
C THR A 72 0.62 2.36 4.79
N HIS A 73 0.16 1.99 5.99
CA HIS A 73 -1.22 2.23 6.40
C HIS A 73 -1.31 3.50 7.26
N LEU A 74 -2.11 4.44 6.77
CA LEU A 74 -2.40 5.73 7.37
C LEU A 74 -3.75 5.68 8.09
N TYR A 75 -3.74 5.94 9.40
CA TYR A 75 -4.96 6.01 10.21
C TYR A 75 -5.30 7.46 10.52
N GLY A 76 -6.40 7.95 9.97
CA GLY A 76 -6.90 9.32 10.21
C GLY A 76 -8.41 9.39 10.11
N LEU A 77 -8.96 10.44 10.72
CA LEU A 77 -10.34 10.87 10.50
C LEU A 77 -10.29 12.13 9.64
N THR A 78 -11.35 12.42 8.89
CA THR A 78 -11.42 13.67 8.10
C THR A 78 -11.27 14.91 8.98
N GLU A 79 -11.66 14.80 10.24
CA GLU A 79 -11.66 15.80 11.30
C GLU A 79 -10.25 16.06 11.87
N THR A 80 -9.27 15.18 11.60
CA THR A 80 -7.89 15.33 12.10
C THR A 80 -6.93 15.90 11.05
N TYR A 81 -7.42 16.34 9.88
CA TYR A 81 -6.63 16.92 8.77
C TYR A 81 -5.47 16.06 8.23
N GLY A 82 -5.36 14.78 8.66
CA GLY A 82 -4.27 13.88 8.32
C GLY A 82 -4.29 12.64 9.21
N PRO A 83 -3.41 11.66 8.96
CA PRO A 83 -3.32 10.50 9.81
C PRO A 83 -2.87 10.91 11.21
N VAL A 84 -3.71 10.65 12.22
CA VAL A 84 -3.38 10.84 13.63
C VAL A 84 -2.44 9.75 14.14
N ALA A 85 -2.35 8.63 13.43
CA ALA A 85 -1.37 7.58 13.68
C ALA A 85 -0.86 6.97 12.38
N VAL A 86 0.43 6.62 12.37
CA VAL A 86 1.11 5.97 11.24
C VAL A 86 1.84 4.74 11.76
N ASN A 87 1.68 3.61 11.06
CA ASN A 87 2.51 2.44 11.29
C ASN A 87 3.75 2.54 10.41
N VAL A 88 4.77 3.25 10.92
CA VAL A 88 6.08 3.32 10.27
C VAL A 88 6.78 1.99 10.49
N TRP A 89 7.19 1.34 9.39
CA TRP A 89 7.98 0.11 9.45
C TRP A 89 9.29 0.37 10.19
N GLN A 90 9.62 -0.49 11.16
CA GLN A 90 10.89 -0.41 11.87
C GLN A 90 11.89 -1.42 11.30
N PRO A 91 13.15 -1.03 11.02
CA PRO A 91 14.16 -1.91 10.41
C PRO A 91 14.36 -3.24 11.15
N GLU A 92 14.18 -3.25 12.47
CA GLU A 92 14.31 -4.44 13.32
C GLU A 92 13.26 -5.51 12.99
N TRP A 93 12.17 -5.14 12.32
CA TRP A 93 11.12 -6.07 11.93
C TRP A 93 11.46 -6.87 10.68
N ASP A 94 12.49 -6.49 9.92
CA ASP A 94 12.98 -7.25 8.75
C ASP A 94 13.57 -8.62 9.16
N GLU A 95 13.95 -8.79 10.43
CA GLU A 95 14.48 -10.04 10.98
C GLU A 95 13.40 -11.04 11.43
N LEU A 96 12.12 -10.65 11.37
CA LEU A 96 11.01 -11.46 11.87
C LEU A 96 10.49 -12.47 10.84
N ALA A 97 9.93 -13.57 11.35
CA ALA A 97 9.19 -14.51 10.50
C ALA A 97 8.01 -13.80 9.79
N PRO A 98 7.66 -14.18 8.55
CA PRO A 98 6.65 -13.48 7.75
C PRO A 98 5.30 -13.31 8.44
N GLU A 99 4.86 -14.29 9.23
CA GLU A 99 3.61 -14.23 9.97
C GLU A 99 3.63 -13.16 11.07
N GLU A 100 4.76 -13.02 11.78
CA GLU A 100 4.94 -12.04 12.85
C GLU A 100 5.09 -10.62 12.27
N ALA A 101 5.87 -10.47 11.19
CA ALA A 101 5.97 -9.23 10.42
C ALA A 101 4.59 -8.75 9.92
N ALA A 102 3.74 -9.66 9.44
CA ALA A 102 2.38 -9.34 9.00
C ALA A 102 1.49 -8.83 10.14
N LYS A 103 1.60 -9.41 11.34
CA LYS A 103 0.89 -8.93 12.54
C LYS A 103 1.30 -7.51 12.92
N LEU A 104 2.59 -7.18 12.79
CA LEU A 104 3.10 -5.82 13.06
C LEU A 104 2.63 -4.81 12.02
N ARG A 105 2.66 -5.15 10.73
CA ARG A 105 2.13 -4.32 9.63
C ARG A 105 0.63 -4.01 9.79
N ALA A 106 -0.14 -4.87 10.45
CA ALA A 106 -1.57 -4.67 10.66
C ALA A 106 -1.92 -3.74 11.85
N ARG A 107 -0.94 -3.32 12.66
CA ARG A 107 -1.20 -2.48 13.85
C ARG A 107 -1.53 -1.05 13.47
N GLN A 108 -2.22 -0.36 14.38
CA GLN A 108 -2.62 1.05 14.22
C GLN A 108 -1.44 2.03 14.14
N GLY A 109 -0.24 1.60 14.52
CA GLY A 109 0.95 2.45 14.53
C GLY A 109 1.01 3.36 15.75
N VAL A 110 1.86 4.38 15.67
CA VAL A 110 2.08 5.38 16.71
C VAL A 110 1.49 6.73 16.31
N GLY A 111 1.19 7.57 17.30
CA GLY A 111 0.66 8.92 17.06
C GLY A 111 1.55 9.74 16.13
N ASN A 112 0.94 10.45 15.19
CA ASN A 112 1.57 11.32 14.21
C ASN A 112 1.15 12.77 14.53
N ILE A 113 1.80 13.34 15.55
CA ILE A 113 1.68 14.73 16.04
C ILE A 113 3.03 15.20 16.57
#